data_AF-A0A382HRN9-F1
#
_entry.id   AF-A0A382HRN9-F1
#
_cell.length_a   1.000
_cell.length_b   1.000
_cell.length_c   1.000
_cell.angle_alpha   90.00
_cell.angle_beta   90.00
_cell.angle_gamma   90.00
#
_symmetry.space_group_name_H-M   'P 1'
#
loop_
_entity.id
_entity.type
_entity.pdbx_description
1 polymer ?
#
loop_
_entity_poly.entity_id
_entity_poly.type
_entity_poly.pdbx_seq_one_letter_code
_entity_poly.pdbx_strand_id
1 'polypeptide(L)'
;MNQGMLATLFVTSFIFGGDLLDNYDGRFESNYVFRDTTDISNDEQLSEIKTAYPARSLVRSLIIPGWGQIYNKSPWWKPVLFAGVEIAGIAGWLEWNQKAERLRLDYENFADDQWSILNWITFTQQLSDVISDSLIDWEPDVKIEGTHHLDIVYNDQIYSSDCLYDLDWSQESGEEDCILPGTPEEMDATLYNTAYIPSLIENGSIIVIKDRDYYENIGKYDQFVAGWDGILGNYIIQYKDVGDTTEIIISSPIKGNYLSQREKSNEYLNMATYAVSAVMFNHIISAFEAVWSSTRQSIRTPMVDTSVKLIYDKHSQFGIGGVSFSVRF
;
A
#
# COMPACT_ATOMS: atom_id res chain seq x y z
N MET A 1 2.39 -1.41 -3.99
CA MET A 1 3.73 -1.91 -3.59
C MET A 1 3.54 -3.34 -3.10
N ASN A 2 4.02 -4.31 -3.89
CA ASN A 2 3.49 -5.67 -3.95
C ASN A 2 3.82 -6.49 -2.69
N GLN A 3 2.87 -7.25 -2.13
CA GLN A 3 3.06 -8.14 -0.96
C GLN A 3 4.24 -9.12 -1.16
N GLY A 4 4.54 -9.45 -2.43
CA GLY A 4 5.68 -10.27 -2.80
C GLY A 4 7.02 -9.68 -2.38
N MET A 5 7.19 -8.35 -2.33
CA MET A 5 8.48 -7.68 -2.09
C MET A 5 8.92 -7.75 -0.62
N LEU A 6 7.97 -7.69 0.32
CA LEU A 6 8.23 -7.87 1.76
C LEU A 6 8.48 -9.34 2.09
N ALA A 7 7.72 -10.26 1.49
CA ALA A 7 7.98 -11.69 1.60
C ALA A 7 9.35 -12.06 0.99
N THR A 8 9.75 -11.45 -0.13
CA THR A 8 11.12 -11.63 -0.66
C THR A 8 12.17 -11.02 0.25
N LEU A 9 11.96 -9.86 0.88
CA LEU A 9 12.92 -9.30 1.85
C LEU A 9 13.06 -10.18 3.11
N PHE A 10 11.96 -10.77 3.62
CA PHE A 10 11.98 -11.70 4.76
C PHE A 10 12.56 -13.07 4.39
N VAL A 11 12.26 -13.60 3.20
CA VAL A 11 12.79 -14.90 2.73
C VAL A 11 14.25 -14.76 2.28
N THR A 12 14.64 -13.64 1.67
CA THR A 12 16.05 -13.39 1.31
C THR A 12 16.91 -13.15 2.54
N SER A 13 16.40 -12.50 3.59
CA SER A 13 17.13 -12.37 4.86
C SER A 13 17.31 -13.71 5.58
N PHE A 14 16.36 -14.66 5.46
CA PHE A 14 16.51 -16.02 6.00
C PHE A 14 17.39 -16.94 5.14
N ILE A 15 17.27 -16.90 3.81
CA ILE A 15 18.00 -17.79 2.89
C ILE A 15 19.42 -17.28 2.62
N PHE A 16 19.62 -15.96 2.44
CA PHE A 16 20.96 -15.38 2.26
C PHE A 16 21.65 -15.07 3.60
N GLY A 17 20.93 -14.94 4.73
CA GLY A 17 21.53 -14.62 6.03
C GLY A 17 22.50 -15.69 6.56
N GLY A 18 22.29 -16.96 6.18
CA GLY A 18 23.21 -18.06 6.50
C GLY A 18 24.52 -17.98 5.72
N ASP A 19 24.43 -17.85 4.38
CA ASP A 19 25.61 -17.88 3.49
C ASP A 19 26.35 -16.53 3.38
N LEU A 20 25.70 -15.39 3.69
CA LEU A 20 26.33 -14.06 3.67
C LEU A 20 27.34 -13.90 4.81
N LEU A 21 27.15 -14.60 5.93
CA LEU A 21 28.08 -14.63 7.06
C LEU A 21 29.25 -15.58 6.83
N ASP A 22 29.06 -16.69 6.10
CA ASP A 22 30.11 -17.65 5.77
C ASP A 22 31.03 -17.17 4.62
N ASN A 23 30.54 -16.31 3.72
CA ASN A 23 31.36 -15.66 2.67
C ASN A 23 32.02 -14.33 3.10
N TYR A 24 31.83 -13.89 4.35
CA TYR A 24 32.53 -12.72 4.89
C TYR A 24 33.93 -13.11 5.38
N ASP A 25 34.86 -13.24 4.43
CA ASP A 25 36.26 -13.66 4.58
C ASP A 25 37.18 -12.63 5.28
N GLY A 26 36.65 -11.74 6.12
CA GLY A 26 37.46 -10.80 6.91
C GLY A 26 38.39 -9.86 6.11
N ARG A 27 38.27 -9.78 4.77
CA ARG A 27 39.19 -9.05 3.88
C ARG A 27 39.21 -7.54 4.10
N PHE A 28 38.18 -7.02 4.75
CA PHE A 28 38.05 -5.63 5.16
C PHE A 28 38.41 -5.43 6.64
N GLU A 29 38.97 -6.43 7.30
CA GLU A 29 39.63 -6.29 8.60
C GLU A 29 40.95 -5.54 8.39
N SER A 30 40.93 -4.27 8.76
CA SER A 30 42.14 -3.47 8.84
C SER A 30 43.01 -3.99 10.00
N ASN A 31 44.18 -4.52 9.68
CA ASN A 31 45.23 -4.86 10.66
C ASN A 31 45.98 -3.62 11.20
N TYR A 32 45.48 -2.40 10.96
CA TYR A 32 46.13 -1.20 11.46
C TYR A 32 45.83 -1.00 12.95
N VAL A 33 46.69 -1.59 13.77
CA VAL A 33 46.97 -1.10 15.12
C VAL A 33 47.62 0.27 14.96
N PHE A 34 46.92 1.35 15.31
CA PHE A 34 47.58 2.63 15.59
C PHE A 34 48.44 2.42 16.83
N ARG A 35 49.71 2.06 16.60
CA ARG A 35 50.71 1.89 17.63
C ARG A 35 51.23 3.28 17.97
N ASP A 36 50.73 3.85 19.06
CA ASP A 36 51.38 5.02 19.66
C ASP A 36 52.76 4.55 20.15
N THR A 37 53.82 5.16 19.63
CA THR A 37 55.20 4.66 19.75
C THR A 37 55.87 4.91 21.10
N THR A 38 55.10 5.21 22.15
CA THR A 38 55.64 5.44 23.49
C THR A 38 54.88 4.63 24.52
N ASP A 39 55.11 3.31 24.56
CA ASP A 39 55.19 2.58 25.82
C ASP A 39 55.74 1.16 25.58
N ILE A 40 56.90 0.90 26.18
CA ILE A 40 57.47 -0.45 26.29
C ILE A 40 56.85 -1.06 27.56
N SER A 41 55.92 -2.01 27.41
CA SER A 41 55.59 -2.93 28.50
C SER A 41 55.18 -4.32 27.99
N ASN A 42 55.97 -5.30 28.43
CA ASN A 42 55.79 -6.75 28.58
C ASN A 42 54.74 -7.51 27.75
N ASP A 43 55.24 -8.47 26.97
CA ASP A 43 54.56 -9.43 26.08
C ASP A 43 53.58 -10.43 26.73
N GLU A 44 53.29 -10.33 28.04
CA GLU A 44 52.54 -11.37 28.78
C GLU A 44 51.05 -11.04 29.02
N GLN A 45 50.53 -9.96 28.42
CA GLN A 45 49.10 -9.59 28.44
C GLN A 45 48.44 -9.61 27.06
N LEU A 46 48.81 -10.56 26.20
CA LEU A 46 47.98 -10.97 25.06
C LEU A 46 46.78 -11.82 25.52
N SER A 47 45.98 -11.29 26.47
CA SER A 47 44.59 -11.73 26.57
C SER A 47 43.87 -11.15 25.37
N GLU A 48 43.72 -11.98 24.34
CA GLU A 48 42.80 -11.88 23.21
C GLU A 48 41.91 -10.61 23.29
N ILE A 49 42.42 -9.47 22.79
CA ILE A 49 41.58 -8.30 22.56
C ILE A 49 40.71 -8.69 21.38
N LYS A 50 39.59 -9.36 21.69
CA LYS A 50 38.55 -9.67 20.72
C LYS A 50 37.93 -8.34 20.32
N THR A 51 38.54 -7.68 19.34
CA THR A 51 38.04 -6.47 18.72
C THR A 51 36.70 -6.81 18.11
N ALA A 52 35.62 -6.48 18.82
CA ALA A 52 34.27 -6.68 18.32
C ALA A 52 34.08 -5.75 17.12
N TYR A 53 34.22 -6.28 15.90
CA TYR A 53 34.11 -5.50 14.68
C TYR A 53 32.68 -4.95 14.55
N PRO A 54 32.47 -3.63 14.58
CA PRO A 54 31.13 -3.02 14.67
C PRO A 54 30.27 -3.31 13.43
N ALA A 55 30.87 -3.62 12.28
CA ALA A 55 30.12 -4.00 11.08
C ALA A 55 29.32 -5.31 11.25
N ARG A 56 29.82 -6.27 12.03
CA ARG A 56 29.12 -7.56 12.25
C ARG A 56 27.87 -7.40 13.11
N SER A 57 27.92 -6.52 14.11
CA SER A 57 26.79 -6.23 14.99
C SER A 57 25.71 -5.41 14.26
N LEU A 58 26.13 -4.48 13.40
CA LEU A 58 25.25 -3.72 12.51
C LEU A 58 24.43 -4.64 11.59
N VAL A 59 25.10 -5.49 10.81
CA VAL A 59 24.42 -6.34 9.81
C VAL A 59 23.41 -7.26 10.48
N ARG A 60 23.77 -7.86 11.62
CA ARG A 60 22.88 -8.74 12.37
C ARG A 60 21.61 -8.04 12.85
N SER A 61 21.73 -6.83 13.37
CA SER A 61 20.57 -6.04 13.81
C SER A 61 19.73 -5.48 12.66
N LEU A 62 20.30 -5.29 11.47
CA LEU A 62 19.52 -4.98 10.26
C LEU A 62 18.70 -6.17 9.76
N ILE A 63 19.17 -7.40 9.96
CA ILE A 63 18.42 -8.61 9.59
C ILE A 63 17.36 -8.91 10.65
N ILE A 64 17.77 -8.96 11.92
CA ILE A 64 16.88 -9.25 13.05
C ILE A 64 17.12 -8.19 14.14
N PRO A 65 16.15 -7.30 14.40
CA PRO A 65 16.26 -6.31 15.46
C PRO A 65 16.57 -6.96 16.80
N GLY A 66 17.61 -6.50 17.48
CA GLY A 66 18.09 -7.07 18.75
C GLY A 66 19.26 -8.05 18.60
N TRP A 67 19.55 -8.59 17.41
CA TRP A 67 20.60 -9.61 17.26
C TRP A 67 22.01 -9.06 17.47
N GLY A 68 22.31 -7.85 17.00
CA GLY A 68 23.59 -7.20 17.27
C GLY A 68 23.81 -6.95 18.77
N GLN A 69 22.76 -6.67 19.53
CA GLN A 69 22.80 -6.50 20.99
C GLN A 69 23.10 -7.82 21.70
N ILE A 70 22.48 -8.92 21.25
CA ILE A 70 22.78 -10.26 21.75
C ILE A 70 24.26 -10.60 21.50
N TYR A 71 24.74 -10.31 20.28
CA TYR A 71 26.14 -10.56 19.93
C TYR A 71 27.12 -9.74 20.78
N ASN A 72 26.80 -8.47 21.01
CA ASN A 72 27.60 -7.58 21.84
C ASN A 72 27.42 -7.83 23.35
N LYS A 73 26.65 -8.85 23.76
CA LYS A 73 26.33 -9.12 25.18
C LYS A 73 25.80 -7.86 25.89
N SER A 74 25.06 -7.01 25.17
CA SER A 74 24.42 -5.83 25.73
C SER A 74 23.36 -6.26 26.76
N PRO A 75 22.93 -5.36 27.68
CA PRO A 75 21.86 -5.67 28.63
C PRO A 75 20.61 -6.24 27.95
N TRP A 76 20.07 -7.33 28.51
CA TRP A 76 19.01 -8.14 27.89
C TRP A 76 17.71 -7.38 27.60
N TRP A 77 17.48 -6.25 28.27
CA TRP A 77 16.30 -5.43 28.04
C TRP A 77 16.29 -4.79 26.63
N LYS A 78 17.45 -4.54 26.02
CA LYS A 78 17.57 -3.95 24.68
C LYS A 78 17.05 -4.89 23.58
N PRO A 79 17.56 -6.14 23.45
CA PRO A 79 17.02 -7.06 22.45
C PRO A 79 15.55 -7.39 22.70
N VAL A 80 15.10 -7.45 23.97
CA VAL A 80 13.67 -7.66 24.28
C VAL A 80 12.81 -6.48 23.83
N LEU A 81 13.29 -5.23 23.99
CA LEU A 81 12.59 -4.05 23.48
C LEU A 81 12.44 -4.10 21.96
N PHE A 82 13.53 -4.34 21.24
CA PHE A 82 13.51 -4.43 19.78
C PHE A 82 12.61 -5.56 19.29
N ALA A 83 12.65 -6.73 19.92
CA ALA A 83 11.76 -7.84 19.61
C ALA A 83 10.29 -7.52 19.93
N GLY A 84 10.01 -6.80 21.01
CA GLY A 84 8.66 -6.38 21.38
C GLY A 84 8.05 -5.41 20.36
N VAL A 85 8.82 -4.42 19.91
CA VAL A 85 8.39 -3.48 18.84
C VAL A 85 8.16 -4.24 17.53
N GLU A 86 9.03 -5.19 17.21
CA GLU A 86 8.91 -6.02 16.00
C GLU A 86 7.60 -6.82 16.00
N ILE A 87 7.32 -7.54 17.09
CA ILE A 87 6.10 -8.34 17.23
C ILE A 87 4.86 -7.44 17.16
N ALA A 88 4.87 -6.30 17.84
CA ALA A 88 3.74 -5.36 17.82
C ALA A 88 3.52 -4.76 16.42
N GLY A 89 4.59 -4.40 15.72
CA GLY A 89 4.53 -3.85 14.36
C GLY A 89 3.98 -4.87 13.36
N ILE A 90 4.48 -6.12 13.39
CA ILE A 90 4.00 -7.21 12.53
C ILE A 90 2.53 -7.54 12.85
N ALA A 91 2.17 -7.65 14.12
CA ALA A 91 0.79 -7.91 14.54
C ALA A 91 -0.16 -6.80 14.08
N GLY A 92 0.23 -5.53 14.24
CA GLY A 92 -0.53 -4.38 13.76
C GLY A 92 -0.70 -4.38 12.24
N TRP A 93 0.38 -4.65 11.49
CA TRP A 93 0.32 -4.78 10.03
C TRP A 93 -0.66 -5.88 9.59
N LEU A 94 -0.59 -7.06 10.20
CA LEU A 94 -1.50 -8.17 9.91
C LEU A 94 -2.95 -7.81 10.19
N GLU A 95 -3.24 -7.24 11.37
CA GLU A 95 -4.60 -6.87 11.78
C GLU A 95 -5.20 -5.81 10.85
N TRP A 96 -4.46 -4.74 10.56
CA TRP A 96 -4.96 -3.65 9.73
C TRP A 96 -5.10 -4.05 8.26
N ASN A 97 -4.19 -4.87 7.72
CA ASN A 97 -4.38 -5.41 6.37
C ASN A 97 -5.62 -6.29 6.26
N GLN A 98 -5.90 -7.14 7.26
CA GLN A 98 -7.12 -7.96 7.27
C GLN A 98 -8.39 -7.11 7.39
N LYS A 99 -8.34 -5.98 8.10
CA LYS A 99 -9.48 -5.03 8.15
C LYS A 99 -9.67 -4.31 6.83
N ALA A 100 -8.59 -3.81 6.23
CA ALA A 100 -8.62 -3.17 4.92
C ALA A 100 -9.19 -4.10 3.85
N GLU A 101 -8.72 -5.36 3.81
CA GLU A 101 -9.17 -6.34 2.82
C GLU A 101 -10.65 -6.71 2.97
N ARG A 102 -11.13 -6.85 4.21
CA ARG A 102 -12.56 -7.08 4.44
C ARG A 102 -13.41 -5.91 3.95
N LEU A 103 -13.02 -4.69 4.29
CA LEU A 103 -13.71 -3.49 3.81
C LEU A 103 -13.62 -3.34 2.29
N ARG A 104 -12.52 -3.79 1.68
CA ARG A 104 -12.34 -3.84 0.22
C ARG A 104 -13.41 -4.71 -0.41
N LEU A 105 -13.51 -5.96 0.03
CA LEU A 105 -14.53 -6.89 -0.45
C LEU A 105 -15.95 -6.35 -0.21
N ASP A 106 -16.19 -5.73 0.95
CA ASP A 106 -17.51 -5.15 1.27
C ASP A 106 -17.90 -4.02 0.29
N TYR A 107 -16.99 -3.08 0.00
CA TYR A 107 -17.30 -2.00 -0.93
C TYR A 107 -17.35 -2.47 -2.40
N GLU A 108 -16.57 -3.49 -2.77
CA GLU A 108 -16.59 -4.08 -4.11
C GLU A 108 -17.91 -4.82 -4.36
N ASN A 109 -18.38 -5.61 -3.39
CA ASN A 109 -19.70 -6.24 -3.45
C ASN A 109 -20.82 -5.18 -3.48
N PHE A 110 -20.69 -4.11 -2.71
CA PHE A 110 -21.65 -3.01 -2.76
C PHE A 110 -21.69 -2.34 -4.13
N ALA A 111 -20.53 -2.11 -4.78
CA ALA A 111 -20.48 -1.58 -6.12
C ALA A 111 -21.09 -2.55 -7.14
N ASP A 112 -20.82 -3.84 -6.99
CA ASP A 112 -21.40 -4.88 -7.85
C ASP A 112 -22.94 -4.91 -7.81
N ASP A 113 -23.52 -4.62 -6.65
CA ASP A 113 -24.96 -4.57 -6.44
C ASP A 113 -25.61 -3.25 -6.88
N GLN A 114 -24.85 -2.16 -6.97
CA GLN A 114 -25.37 -0.78 -7.08
C GLN A 114 -24.88 0.00 -8.30
N TRP A 115 -23.94 -0.56 -9.04
CA TRP A 115 -23.42 0.01 -10.28
C TRP A 115 -23.63 -0.98 -11.42
N SER A 116 -24.18 -0.50 -12.54
CA SER A 116 -24.47 -1.31 -13.72
C SER A 116 -23.92 -0.65 -14.98
N ILE A 117 -23.23 -1.45 -15.81
CA ILE A 117 -22.79 -1.01 -17.13
C ILE A 117 -23.98 -0.65 -18.02
N LEU A 118 -25.11 -1.35 -17.89
CA LEU A 118 -26.33 -1.06 -18.63
C LEU A 118 -26.89 0.33 -18.26
N ASN A 119 -26.94 0.63 -16.96
CA ASN A 119 -27.35 1.97 -16.49
C ASN A 119 -26.39 3.03 -17.02
N TRP A 120 -25.08 2.76 -16.98
CA TRP A 120 -24.08 3.69 -17.47
C TRP A 120 -24.29 4.02 -18.94
N ILE A 121 -24.35 3.04 -19.84
CA ILE A 121 -24.53 3.32 -21.27
C ILE A 121 -25.89 3.95 -21.59
N THR A 122 -26.94 3.62 -20.83
CA THR A 122 -28.31 4.07 -21.13
C THR A 122 -28.56 5.48 -20.60
N PHE A 123 -28.00 5.82 -19.44
CA PHE A 123 -28.31 7.05 -18.73
C PHE A 123 -27.27 8.15 -18.94
N THR A 124 -26.09 7.86 -19.49
CA THR A 124 -25.02 8.84 -19.65
C THR A 124 -25.45 10.05 -20.47
N GLN A 125 -26.04 9.84 -21.67
CA GLN A 125 -26.47 10.97 -22.51
C GLN A 125 -27.51 11.84 -21.80
N GLN A 126 -28.54 11.21 -21.24
CA GLN A 126 -29.60 11.93 -20.51
C GLN A 126 -29.04 12.72 -19.32
N LEU A 127 -28.12 12.12 -18.54
CA LEU A 127 -27.51 12.76 -17.40
C LEU A 127 -26.62 13.92 -17.84
N SER A 128 -25.85 13.74 -18.92
CA SER A 128 -25.03 14.78 -19.52
C SER A 128 -25.88 15.99 -19.93
N ASP A 129 -26.98 15.77 -20.65
CA ASP A 129 -27.87 16.84 -21.13
C ASP A 129 -28.49 17.63 -19.96
N VAL A 130 -28.99 16.93 -18.94
CA VAL A 130 -29.59 17.56 -17.74
C VAL A 130 -28.56 18.40 -16.99
N ILE A 131 -27.32 17.92 -16.92
CA ILE A 131 -26.24 18.61 -16.22
C ILE A 131 -25.74 19.79 -17.06
N SER A 132 -25.58 19.66 -18.38
CA SER A 132 -25.16 20.77 -19.25
C SER A 132 -26.18 21.91 -19.23
N ASP A 133 -27.48 21.60 -19.19
CA ASP A 133 -28.53 22.62 -19.05
C ASP A 133 -28.45 23.37 -17.70
N SER A 134 -27.91 22.71 -16.68
CA SER A 134 -27.74 23.26 -15.33
C SER A 134 -26.43 24.04 -15.17
N LEU A 135 -25.44 23.81 -16.04
CA LEU A 135 -24.09 24.36 -15.95
C LEU A 135 -23.83 25.36 -17.09
N ILE A 136 -23.76 26.64 -16.75
CA ILE A 136 -23.41 27.68 -17.73
C ILE A 136 -21.91 27.57 -18.04
N ASP A 137 -21.56 27.40 -19.32
CA ASP A 137 -20.18 27.37 -19.87
C ASP A 137 -19.29 26.19 -19.43
N TRP A 138 -19.87 25.07 -18.95
CA TRP A 138 -19.11 23.88 -18.55
C TRP A 138 -19.67 22.61 -19.17
N GLU A 139 -18.79 21.81 -19.77
CA GLU A 139 -19.11 20.47 -20.25
C GLU A 139 -18.85 19.46 -19.12
N PRO A 140 -19.86 18.72 -18.67
CA PRO A 140 -19.67 17.68 -17.67
C PRO A 140 -18.83 16.53 -18.25
N ASP A 141 -17.95 15.94 -17.44
CA ASP A 141 -17.17 14.76 -17.85
C ASP A 141 -18.00 13.46 -17.82
N VAL A 142 -19.32 13.55 -18.04
CA VAL A 142 -20.28 12.43 -18.05
C VAL A 142 -20.47 11.99 -19.49
N LYS A 143 -19.62 11.08 -19.93
CA LYS A 143 -19.57 10.56 -21.31
C LYS A 143 -19.19 9.09 -21.31
N ILE A 144 -19.47 8.38 -22.41
CA ILE A 144 -19.13 6.96 -22.52
C ILE A 144 -17.68 6.81 -22.98
N GLU A 145 -17.31 7.49 -24.07
CA GLU A 145 -15.94 7.56 -24.55
C GLU A 145 -15.18 8.71 -23.89
N GLY A 146 -13.97 8.44 -23.40
CA GLY A 146 -13.20 9.43 -22.66
C GLY A 146 -11.76 9.01 -22.40
N THR A 147 -11.17 9.60 -21.36
CA THR A 147 -9.76 9.34 -21.00
C THR A 147 -9.56 8.00 -20.30
N HIS A 148 -10.64 7.41 -19.80
CA HIS A 148 -10.64 6.14 -19.09
C HIS A 148 -11.64 5.20 -19.74
N HIS A 149 -11.40 3.90 -19.65
CA HIS A 149 -12.29 2.85 -20.13
C HIS A 149 -12.37 1.71 -19.11
N LEU A 150 -13.37 0.86 -19.31
CA LEU A 150 -13.49 -0.43 -18.64
C LEU A 150 -13.09 -1.53 -19.61
N ASP A 151 -12.43 -2.55 -19.12
CA ASP A 151 -12.17 -3.74 -19.92
C ASP A 151 -13.42 -4.62 -19.95
N ILE A 152 -13.81 -5.04 -21.15
CA ILE A 152 -14.95 -5.93 -21.38
C ILE A 152 -14.52 -7.18 -22.13
N VAL A 153 -15.22 -8.29 -21.88
CA VAL A 153 -15.09 -9.53 -22.63
C VAL A 153 -16.30 -9.67 -23.55
N TYR A 154 -16.02 -9.86 -24.83
CA TYR A 154 -17.02 -10.15 -25.86
C TYR A 154 -16.42 -11.18 -26.83
N ASN A 155 -17.15 -12.26 -27.13
CA ASN A 155 -16.67 -13.36 -27.98
C ASN A 155 -15.27 -13.89 -27.60
N ASP A 156 -15.02 -14.12 -26.31
CA ASP A 156 -13.75 -14.61 -25.74
C ASP A 156 -12.53 -13.70 -25.98
N GLN A 157 -12.74 -12.44 -26.37
CA GLN A 157 -11.69 -11.43 -26.54
C GLN A 157 -11.95 -10.21 -25.65
N ILE A 158 -10.87 -9.53 -25.26
CA ILE A 158 -10.93 -8.32 -24.45
C ILE A 158 -11.01 -7.09 -25.36
N TYR A 159 -11.96 -6.21 -25.08
CA TYR A 159 -12.14 -4.92 -25.73
C TYR A 159 -12.23 -3.80 -24.69
N SER A 160 -12.02 -2.57 -25.13
CA SER A 160 -12.33 -1.38 -24.34
C SER A 160 -13.84 -1.13 -24.33
N SER A 161 -14.35 -0.55 -23.25
CA SER A 161 -15.71 -0.03 -23.18
C SER A 161 -15.98 1.10 -24.18
N ASP A 162 -14.94 1.74 -24.72
CA ASP A 162 -15.07 2.74 -25.79
C ASP A 162 -15.77 2.13 -27.01
N CYS A 163 -15.60 0.81 -27.21
CA CYS A 163 -16.25 0.09 -28.30
C CYS A 163 -17.76 -0.07 -28.13
N LEU A 164 -18.35 0.36 -27.01
CA LEU A 164 -19.77 0.25 -26.71
C LEU A 164 -20.58 1.48 -27.13
N TYR A 165 -19.92 2.49 -27.71
CA TYR A 165 -20.57 3.70 -28.17
C TYR A 165 -20.04 4.08 -29.54
N ASP A 166 -20.96 4.24 -30.48
CA ASP A 166 -20.66 4.77 -31.81
C ASP A 166 -20.88 6.28 -31.75
N LEU A 167 -19.83 7.06 -32.02
CA LEU A 167 -19.95 8.50 -32.01
C LEU A 167 -20.74 9.01 -33.21
N ASP A 168 -20.81 8.34 -34.37
CA ASP A 168 -21.34 8.87 -35.66
C ASP A 168 -20.39 9.87 -36.37
N TRP A 169 -19.54 10.62 -35.65
CA TRP A 169 -18.71 11.72 -36.20
C TRP A 169 -17.31 11.27 -36.67
N SER A 170 -16.88 10.06 -36.32
CA SER A 170 -15.57 9.50 -36.66
C SER A 170 -15.40 9.22 -38.16
N GLN A 171 -16.50 8.96 -38.85
CA GLN A 171 -16.50 8.79 -40.32
C GLN A 171 -16.07 10.09 -41.03
N GLU A 172 -16.21 11.26 -40.40
CA GLU A 172 -15.77 12.55 -40.95
C GLU A 172 -14.35 12.96 -40.52
N SER A 173 -13.86 12.48 -39.37
CA SER A 173 -12.55 12.85 -38.80
C SER A 173 -11.39 11.94 -39.20
N GLY A 174 -11.68 10.71 -39.67
CA GLY A 174 -10.67 9.74 -40.09
C GLY A 174 -9.98 8.99 -38.94
N GLU A 175 -10.52 9.08 -37.72
CA GLU A 175 -10.17 8.21 -36.60
C GLU A 175 -11.03 6.94 -36.66
N GLU A 176 -10.42 5.77 -36.48
CA GLU A 176 -11.16 4.50 -36.48
C GLU A 176 -11.95 4.37 -35.17
N ASP A 177 -13.28 4.53 -35.24
CA ASP A 177 -14.15 4.17 -34.12
C ASP A 177 -13.94 2.70 -33.75
N CYS A 178 -13.84 2.44 -32.44
CA CYS A 178 -13.91 1.07 -31.99
C CYS A 178 -15.36 0.59 -32.09
N ILE A 179 -15.66 -0.34 -32.99
CA ILE A 179 -16.96 -1.00 -33.07
C ILE A 179 -16.77 -2.49 -32.79
N LEU A 180 -17.67 -3.08 -31.99
CA LEU A 180 -17.59 -4.51 -31.68
C LEU A 180 -17.66 -5.37 -32.96
N PRO A 181 -16.86 -6.44 -33.07
CA PRO A 181 -16.88 -7.28 -34.26
C PRO A 181 -18.20 -8.04 -34.40
N GLY A 182 -18.62 -8.24 -35.65
CA GLY A 182 -19.91 -8.87 -35.96
C GLY A 182 -21.10 -7.92 -35.90
N THR A 183 -20.87 -6.62 -35.65
CA THR A 183 -21.88 -5.58 -35.86
C THR A 183 -22.26 -5.55 -37.35
N PRO A 184 -23.58 -5.59 -37.69
CA PRO A 184 -24.06 -5.48 -39.05
C PRO A 184 -23.47 -4.28 -39.81
N GLU A 185 -23.08 -4.52 -41.07
CA GLU A 185 -22.60 -3.47 -41.97
C GLU A 185 -23.70 -2.42 -42.18
N GLU A 186 -23.32 -1.13 -42.17
CA GLU A 186 -24.24 0.01 -42.29
C GLU A 186 -25.27 0.17 -41.14
N MET A 187 -25.00 -0.40 -39.96
CA MET A 187 -25.82 -0.11 -38.78
C MET A 187 -25.73 1.38 -38.43
N ASP A 188 -26.91 2.00 -38.23
CA ASP A 188 -27.02 3.37 -37.75
C ASP A 188 -26.53 3.50 -36.30
N ALA A 189 -25.75 4.55 -36.01
CA ALA A 189 -25.16 4.80 -34.69
C ALA A 189 -26.21 4.90 -33.57
N THR A 190 -27.39 5.47 -33.85
CA THR A 190 -28.48 5.52 -32.87
C THR A 190 -28.97 4.12 -32.55
N LEU A 191 -29.14 3.27 -33.56
CA LEU A 191 -29.54 1.87 -33.35
C LEU A 191 -28.46 1.07 -32.60
N TYR A 192 -27.18 1.32 -32.90
CA TYR A 192 -26.05 0.71 -32.20
C TYR A 192 -26.09 1.03 -30.70
N ASN A 193 -26.16 2.32 -30.37
CA ASN A 193 -26.12 2.84 -29.00
C ASN A 193 -27.36 2.51 -28.18
N THR A 194 -28.55 2.63 -28.77
CA THR A 194 -29.82 2.56 -28.02
C THR A 194 -30.48 1.19 -27.99
N ALA A 195 -30.09 0.27 -28.89
CA ALA A 195 -30.73 -1.04 -28.98
C ALA A 195 -29.73 -2.20 -29.02
N TYR A 196 -28.74 -2.15 -29.93
CA TYR A 196 -27.83 -3.27 -30.14
C TYR A 196 -26.97 -3.54 -28.91
N ILE A 197 -26.21 -2.55 -28.46
CA ILE A 197 -25.33 -2.69 -27.30
C ILE A 197 -26.10 -3.04 -26.00
N PRO A 198 -27.19 -2.33 -25.63
CA PRO A 198 -28.00 -2.73 -24.47
C PRO A 198 -28.46 -4.19 -24.54
N SER A 199 -28.88 -4.68 -25.72
CA SER A 199 -29.33 -6.06 -25.87
C SER A 199 -28.22 -7.09 -25.65
N LEU A 200 -26.97 -6.78 -26.03
CA LEU A 200 -25.79 -7.62 -25.80
C LEU A 200 -25.35 -7.63 -24.33
N ILE A 201 -25.62 -6.55 -23.60
CA ILE A 201 -25.37 -6.52 -22.15
C ILE A 201 -26.44 -7.33 -21.42
N GLU A 202 -27.72 -7.12 -21.76
CA GLU A 202 -28.85 -7.79 -21.12
C GLU A 202 -28.84 -9.31 -21.34
N ASN A 203 -28.42 -9.77 -22.51
CA ASN A 203 -28.34 -11.20 -22.81
C ASN A 203 -27.05 -11.87 -22.25
N GLY A 204 -26.14 -11.09 -21.66
CA GLY A 204 -24.88 -11.57 -21.08
C GLY A 204 -23.76 -11.84 -22.08
N SER A 205 -23.88 -11.38 -23.33
CA SER A 205 -22.81 -11.47 -24.33
C SER A 205 -21.61 -10.57 -24.01
N ILE A 206 -21.83 -9.47 -23.29
CA ILE A 206 -20.79 -8.56 -22.81
C ILE A 206 -20.62 -8.75 -21.30
N ILE A 207 -19.40 -9.03 -20.88
CA ILE A 207 -19.04 -9.19 -19.46
C ILE A 207 -17.98 -8.15 -19.10
N VAL A 208 -18.19 -7.37 -18.05
CA VAL A 208 -17.19 -6.41 -17.57
C VAL A 208 -16.14 -7.10 -16.72
N ILE A 209 -14.87 -6.81 -16.96
CA ILE A 209 -13.77 -7.27 -16.12
C ILE A 209 -13.73 -6.40 -14.86
N LYS A 210 -14.06 -7.00 -13.72
CA LYS A 210 -14.11 -6.32 -12.43
C LYS A 210 -12.80 -6.47 -11.68
N ASP A 211 -11.80 -5.71 -12.12
CA ASP A 211 -10.50 -5.66 -11.47
C ASP A 211 -10.34 -4.40 -10.61
N ARG A 212 -9.11 -4.11 -10.18
CA ARG A 212 -8.83 -2.91 -9.40
C ARG A 212 -9.16 -1.64 -10.17
N ASP A 213 -8.86 -1.60 -11.47
CA ASP A 213 -9.00 -0.40 -12.28
C ASP A 213 -10.47 -0.12 -12.55
N TYR A 214 -11.30 -1.16 -12.75
CA TYR A 214 -12.75 -1.06 -12.75
C TYR A 214 -13.29 -0.36 -11.49
N TYR A 215 -12.97 -0.87 -10.29
CA TYR A 215 -13.47 -0.29 -9.03
C TYR A 215 -12.91 1.12 -8.76
N GLU A 216 -11.69 1.41 -9.21
CA GLU A 216 -11.13 2.76 -9.15
C GLU A 216 -11.87 3.71 -10.09
N ASN A 217 -12.13 3.28 -11.32
CA ASN A 217 -12.78 4.06 -12.36
C ASN A 217 -14.20 4.49 -11.96
N ILE A 218 -15.06 3.54 -11.61
CA ILE A 218 -16.46 3.81 -11.22
C ILE A 218 -16.60 4.69 -9.97
N GLY A 219 -15.54 4.74 -9.15
CA GLY A 219 -15.47 5.58 -7.96
C GLY A 219 -14.96 6.99 -8.23
N LYS A 220 -13.86 7.08 -8.98
CA LYS A 220 -13.04 8.29 -9.06
C LYS A 220 -13.49 9.24 -10.17
N TYR A 221 -13.93 8.72 -11.31
CA TYR A 221 -14.21 9.56 -12.48
C TYR A 221 -15.71 9.73 -12.70
N ASP A 222 -16.10 10.94 -13.05
CA ASP A 222 -17.49 11.27 -13.32
C ASP A 222 -17.99 10.68 -14.63
N GLN A 223 -17.07 10.28 -15.52
CA GLN A 223 -17.33 9.49 -16.73
C GLN A 223 -18.25 8.29 -16.44
N PHE A 224 -18.05 7.62 -15.31
CA PHE A 224 -18.78 6.41 -14.94
C PHE A 224 -19.96 6.66 -13.98
N VAL A 225 -20.29 7.92 -13.67
CA VAL A 225 -21.27 8.25 -12.62
C VAL A 225 -22.68 7.78 -12.96
N ALA A 226 -23.03 7.76 -14.24
CA ALA A 226 -24.36 7.36 -14.71
C ALA A 226 -24.68 5.87 -14.45
N GLY A 227 -23.66 5.04 -14.17
CA GLY A 227 -23.87 3.63 -13.83
C GLY A 227 -24.42 3.39 -12.43
N TRP A 228 -24.32 4.36 -11.52
CA TRP A 228 -24.82 4.22 -10.15
C TRP A 228 -26.35 4.27 -10.11
N ASP A 229 -26.94 3.36 -9.34
CA ASP A 229 -28.39 3.26 -9.18
C ASP A 229 -29.03 4.59 -8.73
N GLY A 230 -30.19 4.91 -9.32
CA GLY A 230 -30.97 6.09 -8.95
C GLY A 230 -30.34 7.44 -9.29
N ILE A 231 -29.23 7.48 -10.05
CA ILE A 231 -28.51 8.72 -10.38
C ILE A 231 -29.40 9.79 -11.03
N LEU A 232 -30.29 9.40 -11.95
CA LEU A 232 -31.20 10.34 -12.63
C LEU A 232 -32.22 10.99 -11.68
N GLY A 233 -32.52 10.36 -10.54
CA GLY A 233 -33.46 10.88 -9.55
C GLY A 233 -32.81 11.69 -8.43
N ASN A 234 -31.53 11.44 -8.14
CA ASN A 234 -30.83 12.05 -7.01
C ASN A 234 -29.32 12.14 -7.25
N TYR A 235 -28.92 13.11 -8.07
CA TYR A 235 -27.53 13.50 -8.27
C TYR A 235 -27.19 14.75 -7.45
N ILE A 236 -25.90 14.90 -7.13
CA ILE A 236 -25.34 16.00 -6.37
C ILE A 236 -24.20 16.58 -7.20
N ILE A 237 -24.24 17.89 -7.45
CA ILE A 237 -23.17 18.64 -8.10
C ILE A 237 -22.39 19.39 -7.01
N GLN A 238 -21.07 19.21 -6.99
CA GLN A 238 -20.16 19.93 -6.09
C GLN A 238 -19.11 20.68 -6.90
N TYR A 239 -18.86 21.93 -6.53
CA TYR A 239 -17.79 22.73 -7.11
C TYR A 239 -16.60 22.69 -6.17
N LYS A 240 -15.47 22.15 -6.65
CA LYS A 240 -14.24 22.00 -5.89
C LYS A 240 -13.20 22.95 -6.44
N ASP A 241 -12.72 23.87 -5.61
CA ASP A 241 -11.60 24.73 -5.95
C ASP A 241 -10.29 23.92 -5.94
N VAL A 242 -9.62 23.81 -7.09
CA VAL A 242 -8.31 23.16 -7.24
C VAL A 242 -7.18 24.19 -7.43
N GLY A 243 -7.42 25.45 -7.03
CA GLY A 243 -6.45 26.55 -7.01
C GLY A 243 -6.48 27.36 -8.30
N ASP A 244 -6.12 26.74 -9.42
CA ASP A 244 -6.07 27.42 -10.72
C ASP A 244 -7.39 27.27 -11.51
N THR A 245 -8.21 26.28 -11.16
CA THR A 245 -9.51 26.01 -11.80
C THR A 245 -10.52 25.51 -10.76
N THR A 246 -11.80 25.50 -11.13
CA THR A 246 -12.85 24.80 -10.36
C THR A 246 -13.11 23.46 -11.02
N GLU A 247 -13.10 22.36 -10.29
CA GLU A 247 -13.49 21.04 -10.77
C GLU A 247 -14.95 20.80 -10.40
N ILE A 248 -15.75 20.32 -11.34
CA ILE A 248 -17.14 19.92 -11.08
C ILE A 248 -17.14 18.44 -10.75
N ILE A 249 -17.68 18.09 -9.59
CA ILE A 249 -17.81 16.71 -9.13
C ILE A 249 -19.28 16.33 -9.13
N ILE A 250 -19.60 15.28 -9.86
CA ILE A 250 -20.94 14.72 -9.98
C ILE A 250 -21.01 13.43 -9.16
N SER A 251 -21.97 13.36 -8.26
CA SER A 251 -22.11 12.24 -7.33
C SER A 251 -23.56 11.90 -7.05
N SER A 252 -23.77 10.84 -6.27
CA SER A 252 -25.06 10.44 -5.71
C SER A 252 -24.85 9.97 -4.27
N PRO A 253 -25.91 9.89 -3.44
CA PRO A 253 -25.78 9.32 -2.10
C PRO A 253 -25.21 7.88 -2.10
N ILE A 254 -25.50 7.10 -3.14
CA ILE A 254 -25.01 5.72 -3.30
C ILE A 254 -23.51 5.72 -3.63
N LYS A 255 -23.08 6.51 -4.63
CA LYS A 255 -21.64 6.70 -4.93
C LYS A 255 -20.90 7.24 -3.71
N GLY A 256 -21.50 8.17 -2.97
CA GLY A 256 -20.94 8.70 -1.73
C GLY A 256 -20.74 7.63 -0.63
N ASN A 257 -21.68 6.71 -0.47
CA ASN A 257 -21.53 5.59 0.46
C ASN A 257 -20.39 4.64 0.03
N TYR A 258 -20.33 4.30 -1.27
CA TYR A 258 -19.20 3.53 -1.82
C TYR A 258 -17.85 4.19 -1.52
N LEU A 259 -17.72 5.50 -1.81
CA LEU A 259 -16.51 6.26 -1.58
C LEU A 259 -16.12 6.31 -0.08
N SER A 260 -17.09 6.45 0.82
CA SER A 260 -16.83 6.44 2.27
C SER A 260 -16.30 5.08 2.76
N GLN A 261 -16.81 3.97 2.22
CA GLN A 261 -16.31 2.63 2.55
C GLN A 261 -14.90 2.40 2.02
N ARG A 262 -14.64 2.84 0.77
CA ARG A 262 -13.32 2.79 0.15
C ARG A 262 -12.30 3.65 0.91
N GLU A 263 -12.69 4.84 1.35
CA GLU A 263 -11.86 5.72 2.19
C GLU A 263 -11.45 5.01 3.49
N LYS A 264 -12.40 4.39 4.20
CA LYS A 264 -12.11 3.62 5.43
C LYS A 264 -11.14 2.46 5.18
N SER A 265 -11.29 1.74 4.07
CA SER A 265 -10.33 0.69 3.70
C SER A 265 -8.92 1.26 3.52
N ASN A 266 -8.81 2.40 2.82
CA ASN A 266 -7.54 3.10 2.61
C ASN A 266 -6.92 3.61 3.92
N GLU A 267 -7.72 4.06 4.89
CA GLU A 267 -7.23 4.44 6.23
C GLU A 267 -6.54 3.26 6.92
N TYR A 268 -7.12 2.06 6.88
CA TYR A 268 -6.49 0.86 7.44
C TYR A 268 -5.24 0.43 6.67
N LEU A 269 -5.21 0.57 5.34
CA LEU A 269 -3.98 0.37 4.55
C LEU A 269 -2.88 1.36 4.94
N ASN A 270 -3.24 2.62 5.23
CA ASN A 270 -2.30 3.62 5.71
C ASN A 270 -1.76 3.26 7.10
N MET A 271 -2.61 2.78 8.02
CA MET A 271 -2.16 2.27 9.32
C MET A 271 -1.21 1.07 9.17
N ALA A 272 -1.53 0.12 8.29
CA ALA A 272 -0.66 -1.01 7.98
C ALA A 272 0.71 -0.54 7.43
N THR A 273 0.70 0.50 6.58
CA THR A 273 1.92 1.13 6.05
C THR A 273 2.75 1.78 7.14
N TYR A 274 2.12 2.43 8.14
CA TYR A 274 2.81 2.97 9.31
C TYR A 274 3.40 1.87 10.20
N ALA A 275 2.72 0.73 10.37
CA ALA A 275 3.30 -0.43 11.07
C ALA A 275 4.56 -0.95 10.37
N VAL A 276 4.53 -1.12 9.05
CA VAL A 276 5.72 -1.50 8.27
C VAL A 276 6.83 -0.48 8.44
N SER A 277 6.50 0.82 8.41
CA SER A 277 7.47 1.89 8.64
C SER A 277 8.11 1.79 10.03
N ALA A 278 7.31 1.55 11.07
CA ALA A 278 7.80 1.36 12.43
C ALA A 278 8.76 0.17 12.54
N VAL A 279 8.43 -0.96 11.90
CA VAL A 279 9.32 -2.13 11.79
C VAL A 279 10.62 -1.76 11.08
N MET A 280 10.58 -1.09 9.93
CA MET A 280 11.80 -0.67 9.23
C MET A 280 12.69 0.24 10.08
N PHE A 281 12.11 1.21 10.80
CA PHE A 281 12.87 2.06 11.73
C PHE A 281 13.41 1.28 12.93
N ASN A 282 12.68 0.28 13.42
CA ASN A 282 13.12 -0.62 14.49
C ASN A 282 14.43 -1.34 14.10
N HIS A 283 14.50 -1.86 12.87
CA HIS A 283 15.73 -2.47 12.32
C HIS A 283 16.90 -1.47 12.26
N ILE A 284 16.65 -0.27 11.73
CA ILE A 284 17.69 0.77 11.59
C ILE A 284 18.22 1.19 12.98
N ILE A 285 17.32 1.54 13.90
CA ILE A 285 17.69 1.97 15.25
C ILE A 285 18.43 0.85 15.99
N SER A 286 17.96 -0.39 15.85
CA SER A 286 18.65 -1.56 16.41
C SER A 286 20.07 -1.69 15.86
N ALA A 287 20.27 -1.50 14.56
CA ALA A 287 21.58 -1.59 13.94
C ALA A 287 22.56 -0.52 14.44
N PHE A 288 22.11 0.73 14.55
CA PHE A 288 22.92 1.82 15.11
C PHE A 288 23.24 1.59 16.60
N GLU A 289 22.26 1.13 17.38
CA GLU A 289 22.46 0.86 18.80
C GLU A 289 23.45 -0.31 19.00
N ALA A 290 23.40 -1.33 18.15
CA ALA A 290 24.36 -2.42 18.17
C ALA A 290 25.78 -1.91 17.91
N VAL A 291 26.00 -1.08 16.89
CA VAL A 291 27.31 -0.46 16.64
C VAL A 291 27.79 0.33 17.86
N TRP A 292 26.92 1.19 18.40
CA TRP A 292 27.23 2.02 19.54
C TRP A 292 27.64 1.19 20.76
N SER A 293 26.90 0.10 21.05
CA SER A 293 27.23 -0.80 22.16
C SER A 293 28.58 -1.50 21.96
N SER A 294 28.92 -1.94 20.74
CA SER A 294 30.22 -2.55 20.46
C SER A 294 31.37 -1.54 20.63
N THR A 295 31.20 -0.31 20.13
CA THR A 295 32.22 0.74 20.26
C THR A 295 32.44 1.12 21.71
N ARG A 296 31.37 1.29 22.51
CA ARG A 296 31.48 1.64 23.93
C ARG A 296 32.12 0.53 24.77
N GLN A 297 31.91 -0.74 24.42
CA GLN A 297 32.61 -1.85 25.09
C GLN A 297 34.11 -1.93 24.72
N SER A 298 34.49 -1.51 23.51
CA SER A 298 35.91 -1.44 23.12
C SER A 298 36.68 -0.33 23.85
N ILE A 299 36.00 0.72 24.31
CA ILE A 299 36.56 1.81 25.11
C ILE A 299 36.38 1.45 26.60
N ARG A 300 37.43 0.97 27.28
CA ARG A 300 37.42 0.55 28.69
C ARG A 300 36.90 1.65 29.65
N THR A 301 35.58 1.77 29.81
CA THR A 301 34.94 2.63 30.82
C THR A 301 34.17 1.76 31.81
N PRO A 302 34.14 2.13 33.11
CA PRO A 302 33.41 1.35 34.12
C PRO A 302 31.94 1.25 33.72
N MET A 303 31.42 0.02 33.77
CA MET A 303 30.14 -0.37 33.20
C MET A 303 29.00 0.24 34.03
N VAL A 304 28.25 1.19 33.47
CA VAL A 304 26.99 1.66 34.08
C VAL A 304 25.95 0.57 33.88
N ASP A 305 25.56 -0.10 34.96
CA ASP A 305 24.62 -1.22 34.93
C ASP A 305 23.19 -0.67 34.90
N THR A 306 22.45 -0.95 33.83
CA THR A 306 21.08 -0.45 33.63
C THR A 306 20.13 -1.62 33.50
N SER A 307 19.15 -1.72 34.39
CA SER A 307 18.15 -2.78 34.36
C SER A 307 16.73 -2.22 34.36
N VAL A 308 15.89 -2.81 33.51
CA VAL A 308 14.46 -2.55 33.42
C VAL A 308 13.73 -3.83 33.83
N LYS A 309 12.80 -3.74 34.79
CA LYS A 309 12.02 -4.89 35.28
C LYS A 309 10.54 -4.58 35.23
N LEU A 310 9.74 -5.54 34.79
CA LEU A 310 8.28 -5.47 34.93
C LEU A 310 7.90 -5.86 36.36
N ILE A 311 7.07 -5.04 36.99
CA ILE A 311 6.49 -5.32 38.30
C ILE A 311 5.21 -6.10 38.05
N TYR A 312 5.08 -7.27 38.67
CA TYR A 312 3.89 -8.10 38.54
C TYR A 312 2.76 -7.58 39.44
N ASP A 313 1.54 -7.48 38.91
CA ASP A 313 0.32 -7.19 39.68
C ASP A 313 -0.82 -8.13 39.28
N LYS A 314 -1.35 -8.85 40.28
CA LYS A 314 -2.43 -9.83 40.12
C LYS A 314 -3.79 -9.20 39.78
N HIS A 315 -3.96 -7.89 39.97
CA HIS A 315 -5.21 -7.18 39.72
C HIS A 315 -5.26 -6.53 38.33
N SER A 316 -4.15 -6.52 37.59
CA SER A 316 -4.11 -6.01 36.22
C SER A 316 -4.43 -7.12 35.21
N GLN A 317 -5.20 -6.80 34.17
CA GLN A 317 -5.68 -7.77 33.17
C GLN A 317 -4.54 -8.54 32.48
N PHE A 318 -3.36 -7.94 32.38
CA PHE A 318 -2.19 -8.51 31.73
C PHE A 318 -1.07 -8.92 32.71
N GLY A 319 -1.32 -8.86 34.03
CA GLY A 319 -0.35 -9.21 35.06
C GLY A 319 0.80 -8.21 35.25
N ILE A 320 0.80 -7.08 34.52
CA ILE A 320 1.82 -6.03 34.61
C ILE A 320 1.27 -4.90 35.47
N GLY A 321 1.90 -4.63 36.61
CA GLY A 321 1.60 -3.56 37.55
C GLY A 321 2.49 -2.32 37.42
N GLY A 322 3.54 -2.38 36.61
CA GLY A 322 4.42 -1.24 36.33
C GLY A 322 5.79 -1.62 35.75
N VAL A 323 6.62 -0.60 35.51
CA VAL A 323 7.98 -0.75 34.99
C VAL A 323 8.97 -0.07 35.96
N SER A 324 9.95 -0.82 36.44
CA SER A 324 11.04 -0.33 37.29
C SER A 324 12.29 -0.09 36.46
N PHE A 325 12.87 1.10 36.60
CA PHE A 325 14.15 1.47 36.00
C PHE A 325 15.20 1.59 37.10
N SER A 326 16.36 0.98 36.90
CA SER A 326 17.49 1.08 37.83
C SER A 326 18.77 1.38 37.06
N VAL A 327 19.55 2.30 37.60
CA VAL A 327 20.87 2.69 37.10
C VAL A 327 21.84 2.54 38.25
N ARG A 328 22.87 1.71 38.06
CA ARG A 328 23.96 1.49 39.02
C ARG A 328 25.23 2.11 38.43
N PHE A 329 25.76 3.09 39.14
CA PHE A 329 26.99 3.80 38.80
C PHE A 329 28.16 3.26 39.64
#